data_AF-A0A5E6MDJ0-F1
#
_entry.id   AF-A0A5E6MDJ0-F1
#
_cell.length_a   1.000
_cell.length_b   1.000
_cell.length_c   1.000
_cell.angle_alpha   90.00
_cell.angle_beta   90.00
_cell.angle_gamma   90.00
#
_symmetry.space_group_name_H-M   'P 1'
#
loop_
_entity.id
_entity.type
_entity.pdbx_description
1 polymer ?
#
loop_
_entity_poly.entity_id
_entity_poly.type
_entity_poly.pdbx_seq_one_letter_code
_entity_poly.pdbx_strand_id
1 'polypeptide(L)'
;MRIQLPQTEPKDCRIVFHGAGPAGPGWANFLLVESARRAGAAVFPPSAVLILPLLFSRLWGKPKAVSLFGYSRGAVSAVRLSRFLAKEKILVSLLYLIDPILLWGTLLPLPSAVEKTFCCFQRNGARLRLLVGHFGKGVRCQEGRKAKQLLEEEEAVCFPDGRPIQHEDMVKYALEHARFRLGEALGLDPGTGAARR
;
A
#
# COMPACT_ATOMS: atom_id res chain seq x y z
N MET A 1 0.21 27.49 34.76
CA MET A 1 -0.12 26.05 34.64
C MET A 1 0.35 25.57 33.27
N ARG A 2 1.41 24.75 33.20
CA ARG A 2 1.81 24.10 31.94
C ARG A 2 0.95 22.85 31.79
N ILE A 3 0.05 22.86 30.81
CA ILE A 3 -0.70 21.66 30.41
C ILE A 3 0.34 20.71 29.80
N GLN A 4 0.77 19.72 30.57
CA GLN A 4 1.52 18.59 30.04
C GLN A 4 0.55 17.77 29.20
N LEU A 5 0.63 17.92 27.88
CA LEU A 5 -0.01 17.00 26.96
C LEU A 5 0.56 15.60 27.25
N PRO A 6 -0.30 14.57 27.37
CA PRO A 6 0.17 13.21 27.61
C PRO A 6 1.15 12.84 26.49
N GLN A 7 2.37 12.41 26.88
CA GLN A 7 3.30 11.81 25.95
C GLN A 7 2.69 10.48 25.51
N THR A 8 1.90 10.52 24.44
CA THR A 8 1.40 9.31 23.79
C THR A 8 2.61 8.50 23.36
N GLU A 9 2.72 7.28 23.88
CA GLU A 9 3.70 6.31 23.39
C GLU A 9 3.68 6.27 21.86
N PRO A 10 4.85 6.13 21.20
CA PRO A 10 4.91 6.17 19.75
C PRO A 10 4.13 4.98 19.17
N LYS A 11 2.94 5.29 18.63
CA LYS A 11 2.03 4.33 17.99
C LYS A 11 2.60 3.88 16.64
N ASP A 12 2.38 2.61 16.31
CA ASP A 12 2.55 2.12 14.94
C ASP A 12 1.49 2.78 14.06
N CYS A 13 1.94 3.55 13.07
CA CYS A 13 1.07 4.32 12.20
C CYS A 13 0.77 3.53 10.92
N ARG A 14 -0.51 3.35 10.59
CA ARG A 14 -0.94 2.73 9.32
C ARG A 14 -1.57 3.78 8.43
N ILE A 15 -1.04 3.92 7.22
CA ILE A 15 -1.56 4.86 6.22
C ILE A 15 -1.87 4.10 4.94
N VAL A 16 -3.09 4.28 4.44
CA VAL A 16 -3.59 3.63 3.22
C VAL A 16 -3.92 4.69 2.18
N PHE A 17 -3.40 4.50 0.96
CA PHE A 17 -3.78 5.28 -0.21
C PHE A 17 -4.67 4.46 -1.14
N HIS A 18 -5.89 4.90 -1.37
CA HIS A 18 -6.77 4.25 -2.34
C HIS A 18 -6.41 4.64 -3.80
N GLY A 19 -7.04 3.99 -4.78
CA GLY A 19 -6.81 4.23 -6.20
C GLY A 19 -7.44 5.52 -6.72
N ALA A 20 -7.41 5.71 -8.05
CA ALA A 20 -8.11 6.80 -8.71
C ALA A 20 -9.64 6.65 -8.64
N GLY A 21 -10.37 7.77 -8.74
CA GLY A 21 -11.82 7.79 -8.78
C GLY A 21 -12.50 7.65 -7.41
N PRO A 22 -13.83 7.78 -7.35
CA PRO A 22 -14.60 7.51 -6.14
C PRO A 22 -14.51 6.02 -5.76
N ALA A 23 -15.10 5.66 -4.63
CA ALA A 23 -15.25 4.27 -4.21
C ALA A 23 -16.31 3.49 -5.05
N GLY A 24 -16.28 3.57 -6.38
CA GLY A 24 -17.18 2.80 -7.25
C GLY A 24 -16.74 2.79 -8.71
N PRO A 25 -17.51 2.20 -9.65
CA PRO A 25 -17.99 0.82 -9.61
C PRO A 25 -16.81 -0.12 -9.85
N GLY A 26 -16.51 -0.94 -8.85
CA GLY A 26 -15.24 -1.65 -8.75
C GLY A 26 -14.94 -1.75 -7.28
N TRP A 27 -15.29 -2.88 -6.68
CA TRP A 27 -15.26 -3.11 -5.24
C TRP A 27 -13.90 -2.83 -4.60
N ALA A 28 -12.81 -2.71 -5.37
CA ALA A 28 -11.45 -2.49 -4.90
C ALA A 28 -11.28 -1.32 -3.92
N ASN A 29 -11.64 -0.09 -4.29
CA ASN A 29 -11.47 1.08 -3.40
C ASN A 29 -12.33 0.93 -2.14
N PHE A 30 -13.57 0.44 -2.27
CA PHE A 30 -14.46 0.21 -1.14
C PHE A 30 -13.89 -0.83 -0.18
N LEU A 31 -13.50 -2.01 -0.68
CA LEU A 31 -12.92 -3.10 0.11
C LEU A 31 -11.64 -2.66 0.83
N LEU A 32 -10.77 -1.90 0.15
CA LEU A 32 -9.55 -1.37 0.74
C LEU A 32 -9.85 -0.37 1.86
N VAL A 33 -10.74 0.59 1.62
CA VAL A 33 -11.12 1.62 2.61
C VAL A 33 -11.78 0.99 3.82
N GLU A 34 -12.70 0.05 3.60
CA GLU A 34 -13.40 -0.67 4.67
C GLU A 34 -12.42 -1.49 5.53
N SER A 35 -11.54 -2.26 4.90
CA SER A 35 -10.51 -3.03 5.61
C SER A 35 -9.55 -2.12 6.38
N ALA A 36 -9.12 -1.02 5.77
CA ALA A 36 -8.25 -0.04 6.40
C ALA A 36 -8.91 0.63 7.61
N ARG A 37 -10.20 0.99 7.52
CA ARG A 37 -10.96 1.56 8.64
C ARG A 37 -11.08 0.59 9.81
N ARG A 38 -11.38 -0.69 9.54
CA ARG A 38 -11.41 -1.74 10.56
C ARG A 38 -10.06 -1.91 11.28
N ALA A 39 -8.97 -1.70 10.55
CA ALA A 39 -7.61 -1.76 11.09
C ALA A 39 -7.14 -0.47 11.80
N GLY A 40 -8.01 0.54 11.91
CA GLY A 40 -7.67 1.84 12.49
C GLY A 40 -6.66 2.65 11.65
N ALA A 41 -6.54 2.36 10.35
CA ALA A 41 -5.61 3.04 9.47
C ALA A 41 -6.18 4.37 8.95
N ALA A 42 -5.30 5.34 8.74
CA ALA A 42 -5.66 6.61 8.10
C ALA A 42 -5.71 6.44 6.58
N VAL A 43 -6.84 6.80 5.97
CA VAL A 43 -7.11 6.57 4.54
C VAL A 43 -7.08 7.89 3.77
N PHE A 44 -6.35 7.92 2.66
CA PHE A 44 -6.18 9.11 1.83
C PHE A 44 -6.34 8.84 0.33
N PRO A 45 -6.77 9.85 -0.45
CA PRO A 45 -6.68 9.79 -1.90
C PRO A 45 -5.22 9.94 -2.37
N PRO A 46 -4.89 9.51 -3.61
CA PRO A 46 -3.53 9.64 -4.15
C PRO A 46 -2.96 11.05 -4.08
N SER A 47 -3.78 12.09 -4.28
CA SER A 47 -3.37 13.50 -4.29
C SER A 47 -2.88 13.99 -2.93
N ALA A 48 -3.27 13.36 -1.83
CA ALA A 48 -2.88 13.78 -0.49
C ALA A 48 -1.36 13.71 -0.26
N VAL A 49 -0.62 12.94 -1.06
CA VAL A 49 0.85 12.88 -0.99
C VAL A 49 1.54 14.23 -1.22
N LEU A 50 0.85 15.20 -1.82
CA LEU A 50 1.38 16.56 -2.01
C LEU A 50 1.40 17.36 -0.70
N ILE A 51 0.48 17.07 0.23
CA ILE A 51 0.30 17.82 1.47
C ILE A 51 0.72 17.03 2.70
N LEU A 52 0.59 15.70 2.67
CA LEU A 52 0.89 14.84 3.81
C LEU A 52 2.32 14.98 4.33
N PRO A 53 3.38 15.07 3.47
CA PRO A 53 4.73 15.34 3.95
C PRO A 53 4.84 16.59 4.83
N LEU A 54 4.11 17.65 4.50
CA LEU A 54 4.13 18.92 5.24
C LEU A 54 3.39 18.83 6.59
N LEU A 55 2.40 17.95 6.67
CA LEU A 55 1.53 17.81 7.84
C LEU A 55 1.87 16.57 8.70
N PHE A 56 2.76 15.69 8.23
CA PHE A 56 3.00 14.39 8.83
C PHE A 56 3.34 14.50 10.32
N SER A 57 4.37 15.30 10.64
CA SER A 57 4.82 15.47 12.03
C SER A 57 3.78 16.13 12.93
N ARG A 58 2.83 16.91 12.37
CA ARG A 58 1.73 17.50 13.14
C ARG A 58 0.63 16.49 13.43
N LEU A 59 0.36 15.60 12.49
CA LEU A 59 -0.71 14.61 12.59
C LEU A 59 -0.28 13.38 13.41
N TRP A 60 0.98 12.95 13.29
CA TRP A 60 1.48 11.71 13.91
C TRP A 60 2.71 11.89 14.80
N GLY A 61 3.24 13.11 14.94
CA GLY A 61 4.47 13.33 15.72
C GLY A 61 5.67 12.58 15.12
N LYS A 62 6.34 11.78 15.95
CA LYS A 62 7.42 10.87 15.54
C LYS A 62 7.05 9.43 15.89
N PRO A 63 6.30 8.74 15.01
CA PRO A 63 5.94 7.34 15.25
C PRO A 63 7.19 6.46 15.25
N LYS A 64 7.13 5.32 15.96
CA LYS A 64 8.22 4.34 16.01
C LYS A 64 8.43 3.71 14.63
N ALA A 65 7.33 3.34 13.99
CA ALA A 65 7.31 2.80 12.64
C ALA A 65 6.02 3.21 11.91
N VAL A 66 6.09 3.19 10.58
CA VAL A 66 4.96 3.45 9.69
C VAL A 66 4.79 2.27 8.73
N SER A 67 3.56 1.76 8.63
CA SER A 67 3.16 0.82 7.58
C SER A 67 2.33 1.56 6.53
N LEU A 68 2.75 1.44 5.27
CA LEU A 68 2.17 2.13 4.14
C LEU A 68 1.53 1.14 3.18
N PHE A 69 0.30 1.42 2.78
CA PHE A 69 -0.47 0.59 1.87
C PHE A 69 -0.92 1.44 0.69
N GLY A 70 -0.97 0.87 -0.51
CA GLY A 70 -1.53 1.60 -1.63
C GLY A 70 -2.02 0.71 -2.76
N TYR A 71 -3.12 1.12 -3.37
CA TYR A 71 -3.69 0.48 -4.56
C TYR A 71 -3.60 1.40 -5.78
N SER A 72 -3.24 0.87 -6.96
CA SER A 72 -3.23 1.63 -8.22
C SER A 72 -2.33 2.86 -8.11
N ARG A 73 -2.83 4.07 -8.42
CA ARG A 73 -2.11 5.34 -8.17
C ARG A 73 -1.77 5.57 -6.69
N GLY A 74 -2.56 5.02 -5.78
CA GLY A 74 -2.29 5.08 -4.34
C GLY A 74 -0.99 4.37 -3.95
N ALA A 75 -0.64 3.28 -4.64
CA ALA A 75 0.65 2.59 -4.45
C ALA A 75 1.84 3.52 -4.77
N VAL A 76 1.71 4.34 -5.82
CA VAL A 76 2.73 5.34 -6.16
C VAL A 76 2.82 6.42 -5.09
N SER A 77 1.69 6.85 -4.54
CA SER A 77 1.66 7.80 -3.41
C SER A 77 2.29 7.23 -2.14
N ALA A 78 2.06 5.95 -1.84
CA ALA A 78 2.72 5.25 -0.74
C ALA A 78 4.25 5.23 -0.91
N VAL A 79 4.76 4.93 -2.12
CA VAL A 79 6.20 5.00 -2.44
C VAL A 79 6.78 6.41 -2.31
N ARG A 80 6.01 7.44 -2.69
CA ARG A 80 6.44 8.83 -2.55
C ARG A 80 6.51 9.25 -1.08
N LEU A 81 5.52 8.87 -0.26
CA LEU A 81 5.53 9.15 1.16
C LEU A 81 6.68 8.41 1.87
N SER A 82 6.95 7.14 1.53
CA SER A 82 8.06 6.41 2.15
C SER A 82 9.42 7.06 1.89
N ARG A 83 9.65 7.64 0.70
CA ARG A 83 10.86 8.43 0.41
C ARG A 83 10.98 9.66 1.29
N PHE A 84 9.86 10.34 1.57
CA PHE A 84 9.86 11.48 2.48
C PHE A 84 10.19 11.02 3.91
N LEU A 85 9.52 9.99 4.41
CA LEU A 85 9.75 9.44 5.74
C LEU A 85 11.20 8.98 5.95
N ALA A 86 11.80 8.39 4.92
CA ALA A 86 13.21 8.02 4.92
C ALA A 86 14.15 9.22 5.12
N LYS A 87 13.85 10.38 4.51
CA LYS A 87 14.62 11.62 4.70
C LYS A 87 14.48 12.15 6.13
N GLU A 88 13.30 12.00 6.71
CA GLU A 88 12.98 12.36 8.09
C GLU A 88 13.48 11.34 9.13
N LYS A 89 14.18 10.28 8.68
CA LYS A 89 14.66 9.17 9.52
C LYS A 89 13.54 8.46 10.29
N ILE A 90 12.35 8.40 9.70
CA ILE A 90 11.20 7.66 10.21
C ILE A 90 11.19 6.29 9.53
N LEU A 91 11.15 5.23 10.34
CA LEU A 91 11.16 3.86 9.87
C LEU A 91 9.85 3.52 9.13
N VAL A 92 9.98 2.96 7.94
CA VAL A 92 8.86 2.32 7.23
C VAL A 92 9.01 0.81 7.38
N SER A 93 8.23 0.19 8.26
CA SER A 93 8.31 -1.25 8.56
C SER A 93 7.71 -2.11 7.44
N LEU A 94 6.65 -1.61 6.80
CA LEU A 94 5.98 -2.29 5.71
C LEU A 94 5.55 -1.31 4.62
N LEU A 95 5.81 -1.68 3.37
CA LEU A 95 5.23 -1.07 2.19
C LEU A 95 4.48 -2.14 1.39
N TYR A 96 3.15 -2.09 1.39
CA TYR A 96 2.28 -3.07 0.74
C TYR A 96 1.60 -2.44 -0.48
N LEU A 97 2.02 -2.86 -1.67
CA LEU A 97 1.65 -2.26 -2.95
C LEU A 97 0.75 -3.22 -3.74
N ILE A 98 -0.46 -2.76 -4.03
CA ILE A 98 -1.47 -3.50 -4.79
C ILE A 98 -1.60 -2.85 -6.16
N ASP A 99 -1.25 -3.61 -7.17
CA ASP A 99 -1.35 -3.28 -8.59
C ASP A 99 -0.96 -1.84 -8.91
N PRO A 100 0.28 -1.43 -8.62
CA PRO A 100 0.73 -0.07 -8.84
C PRO A 100 0.59 0.30 -10.33
N ILE A 101 0.06 1.49 -10.61
CA ILE A 101 -0.08 2.02 -11.99
C ILE A 101 0.73 3.30 -12.13
N LEU A 102 1.60 3.33 -13.13
CA LEU A 102 2.33 4.52 -13.57
C LEU A 102 1.70 5.07 -14.85
N LEU A 103 1.54 6.39 -14.93
CA LEU A 103 1.13 7.04 -16.17
C LEU A 103 2.25 6.93 -17.21
N TRP A 104 3.51 7.08 -16.78
CA TRP A 104 4.72 6.97 -17.61
C TRP A 104 5.76 6.09 -16.93
N GLY A 105 6.35 5.16 -17.70
CA GLY A 105 7.32 4.17 -17.22
C GLY A 105 6.69 2.81 -16.90
N THR A 106 7.54 1.78 -16.84
CA THR A 106 7.13 0.38 -16.64
C THR A 106 7.59 -0.20 -15.29
N LEU A 107 8.32 0.58 -14.49
CA LEU A 107 8.94 0.15 -13.24
C LEU A 107 8.77 1.21 -12.16
N LEU A 108 8.39 0.78 -10.96
CA LEU A 108 8.27 1.64 -9.78
C LEU A 108 9.50 1.46 -8.87
N PRO A 109 10.43 2.44 -8.84
CA PRO A 109 11.63 2.31 -8.02
C PRO A 109 11.32 2.48 -6.53
N LEU A 110 11.73 1.52 -5.72
CA LEU A 110 11.50 1.50 -4.27
C LEU A 110 12.64 2.20 -3.51
N PRO A 111 12.36 2.90 -2.40
CA PRO A 111 13.39 3.43 -1.52
C PRO A 111 14.03 2.33 -0.67
N SER A 112 15.33 2.42 -0.44
CA SER A 112 16.13 1.43 0.32
C SER A 112 15.87 1.41 1.82
N ALA A 113 15.13 2.39 2.36
CA ALA A 113 14.92 2.59 3.81
C ALA A 113 13.60 1.97 4.31
N VAL A 114 13.15 0.90 3.66
CA VAL A 114 11.96 0.13 4.03
C VAL A 114 12.42 -1.26 4.46
N GLU A 115 11.91 -1.76 5.60
CA GLU A 115 12.27 -3.10 6.09
C GLU A 115 11.72 -4.20 5.18
N LYS A 116 10.40 -4.21 4.99
CA LYS A 116 9.72 -5.17 4.11
C LYS A 116 8.87 -4.46 3.06
N THR A 117 8.92 -4.94 1.83
CA THR A 117 8.00 -4.53 0.77
C THR A 117 7.36 -5.73 0.13
N PHE A 118 6.04 -5.66 -0.01
CA PHE A 118 5.24 -6.63 -0.73
C PHE A 118 4.58 -5.94 -1.91
N CYS A 119 4.80 -6.46 -3.11
CA CYS A 119 4.27 -5.88 -4.36
C CYS A 119 3.48 -6.97 -5.10
N CYS A 120 2.17 -6.80 -5.20
CA CYS A 120 1.28 -7.71 -5.92
C CYS A 120 0.71 -7.00 -7.15
N PHE A 121 0.86 -7.56 -8.35
CA PHE A 121 0.46 -6.91 -9.60
C PHE A 121 -0.20 -7.90 -10.58
N GLN A 122 -1.04 -7.43 -11.51
CA GLN A 122 -1.60 -8.25 -12.60
C GLN A 122 -1.07 -7.85 -13.98
N ARG A 123 -1.23 -8.75 -14.96
CA ARG A 123 -0.93 -8.51 -16.39
C ARG A 123 -2.15 -8.39 -17.31
N ASN A 124 -3.34 -8.80 -16.86
CA ASN A 124 -4.54 -8.91 -17.70
C ASN A 124 -5.23 -7.57 -18.00
N GLY A 125 -4.77 -6.47 -17.41
CA GLY A 125 -5.30 -5.12 -17.61
C GLY A 125 -6.53 -4.79 -16.77
N ALA A 126 -7.21 -3.69 -17.13
CA ALA A 126 -8.42 -3.21 -16.47
C ALA A 126 -9.68 -3.53 -17.29
N ARG A 127 -10.82 -3.78 -16.62
CA ARG A 127 -12.15 -3.82 -17.25
C ARG A 127 -12.66 -2.43 -17.61
N LEU A 128 -12.25 -1.42 -16.85
CA LEU A 128 -12.76 -0.05 -16.94
C LEU A 128 -12.28 0.64 -18.23
N ARG A 129 -13.25 1.16 -18.99
CA ARG A 129 -13.03 1.98 -20.20
C ARG A 129 -12.18 3.24 -19.96
N LEU A 130 -11.99 3.68 -18.71
CA LEU A 130 -11.14 4.82 -18.36
C LEU A 130 -9.64 4.46 -18.27
N LEU A 131 -9.29 3.17 -18.24
CA LEU A 131 -7.92 2.64 -18.22
C LEU A 131 -7.76 1.64 -19.37
N VAL A 132 -8.00 2.08 -20.62
CA VAL A 132 -7.97 1.20 -21.80
C VAL A 132 -6.56 0.66 -22.05
N GLY A 133 -6.43 -0.65 -22.22
CA GLY A 133 -5.22 -1.29 -22.73
C GLY A 133 -4.03 -1.28 -21.76
N HIS A 134 -2.87 -0.82 -22.24
CA HIS A 134 -1.60 -0.84 -21.48
C HIS A 134 -1.61 0.03 -20.21
N PHE A 135 -2.54 0.98 -20.12
CA PHE A 135 -2.68 1.87 -18.96
C PHE A 135 -3.34 1.22 -17.74
N GLY A 136 -3.92 0.02 -17.91
CA GLY A 136 -4.53 -0.75 -16.84
C GLY A 136 -3.69 -1.93 -16.33
N LYS A 137 -2.42 -2.08 -16.76
CA LYS A 137 -1.53 -3.15 -16.29
C LYS A 137 -0.75 -2.69 -15.05
N GLY A 138 -0.61 -3.57 -14.07
CA GLY A 138 0.27 -3.34 -12.93
C GLY A 138 1.73 -3.26 -13.35
N VAL A 139 2.48 -2.36 -12.74
CA VAL A 139 3.93 -2.29 -12.93
C VAL A 139 4.67 -3.10 -11.88
N ARG A 140 5.82 -3.66 -12.26
CA ARG A 140 6.70 -4.33 -11.30
C ARG A 140 7.42 -3.32 -10.42
N CYS A 141 7.73 -3.74 -9.20
CA CYS A 141 8.52 -2.98 -8.26
C CYS A 141 10.01 -3.32 -8.46
N GLN A 142 10.90 -2.33 -8.37
CA GLN A 142 12.34 -2.58 -8.49
C GLN A 142 13.06 -2.08 -7.24
N GLU A 143 13.91 -2.94 -6.67
CA GLU A 143 14.80 -2.57 -5.57
C GLU A 143 15.78 -1.47 -6.00
N GLY A 144 16.08 -0.55 -5.08
CA GLY A 144 17.16 0.40 -5.27
C GLY A 144 18.53 -0.29 -5.26
N ARG A 145 19.51 0.28 -5.99
CA ARG A 145 20.89 -0.26 -6.19
C ARG A 145 21.71 -0.58 -4.91
N LYS A 146 21.18 -0.37 -3.70
CA LYS A 146 21.87 -0.57 -2.40
C LYS A 146 20.93 -1.08 -1.29
N ALA A 147 19.90 -1.86 -1.62
CA ALA A 147 18.87 -2.20 -0.64
C ALA A 147 19.27 -3.37 0.27
N LYS A 148 19.13 -3.20 1.60
CA LYS A 148 18.98 -4.29 2.59
C LYS A 148 17.49 -4.61 2.83
N GLN A 149 16.67 -4.38 1.80
CA GLN A 149 15.22 -4.45 1.86
C GLN A 149 14.79 -5.87 1.50
N LEU A 150 13.79 -6.41 2.20
CA LEU A 150 13.13 -7.64 1.75
C LEU A 150 12.05 -7.25 0.74
N LEU A 151 12.30 -7.42 -0.56
CA LEU A 151 11.27 -7.30 -1.60
C LEU A 151 10.65 -8.66 -1.91
N GLU A 152 9.35 -8.76 -1.70
CA GLU A 152 8.52 -9.88 -2.10
C GLU A 152 7.58 -9.43 -3.24
N GLU A 153 7.79 -9.92 -4.46
CA GLU A 153 6.89 -9.69 -5.60
C GLU A 153 5.98 -10.88 -5.95
N GLU A 154 4.70 -10.62 -6.23
CA GLU A 154 3.73 -11.62 -6.66
C GLU A 154 2.97 -11.15 -7.91
N GLU A 155 2.88 -12.03 -8.90
CA GLU A 155 2.07 -11.80 -10.10
C GLU A 155 0.74 -12.56 -10.00
N ALA A 156 -0.37 -11.84 -10.04
CA ALA A 156 -1.72 -12.35 -9.98
C ALA A 156 -2.28 -12.56 -11.39
N VAL A 157 -2.40 -13.81 -11.83
CA VAL A 157 -2.83 -14.16 -13.21
C VAL A 157 -4.31 -14.56 -13.23
N CYS A 158 -4.70 -15.57 -12.46
CA CYS A 158 -6.08 -16.05 -12.38
C CYS A 158 -6.49 -16.31 -10.93
N PHE A 159 -7.78 -16.21 -10.66
CA PHE A 159 -8.39 -16.75 -9.46
C PHE A 159 -8.33 -18.29 -9.46
N PRO A 160 -8.53 -18.96 -8.31
CA PRO A 160 -8.54 -20.42 -8.23
C PRO A 160 -9.60 -21.10 -9.13
N ASP A 161 -10.67 -20.38 -9.48
CA ASP A 161 -11.73 -20.82 -10.39
C ASP A 161 -11.35 -20.69 -11.88
N GLY A 162 -10.11 -20.26 -12.19
CA GLY A 162 -9.60 -20.07 -13.54
C GLY A 162 -9.95 -18.72 -14.18
N ARG A 163 -10.76 -17.87 -13.52
CA ARG A 163 -11.12 -16.55 -14.04
C ARG A 163 -9.92 -15.60 -14.01
N PRO A 164 -9.64 -14.84 -15.09
CA PRO A 164 -8.53 -13.91 -15.12
C PRO A 164 -8.73 -12.77 -14.10
N ILE A 165 -7.64 -12.41 -13.41
CA ILE A 165 -7.63 -11.30 -12.45
C ILE A 165 -7.35 -10.01 -13.19
N GLN A 166 -8.25 -9.04 -13.08
CA GLN A 166 -8.11 -7.72 -13.67
C GLN A 166 -7.85 -6.67 -12.60
N HIS A 167 -7.48 -5.44 -13.01
CA HIS A 167 -7.14 -4.34 -12.11
C HIS A 167 -8.12 -4.19 -10.94
N GLU A 168 -9.42 -4.21 -11.24
CA GLU A 168 -10.51 -4.01 -10.29
C GLU A 168 -10.68 -5.18 -9.29
N ASP A 169 -10.10 -6.35 -9.59
CA ASP A 169 -10.13 -7.54 -8.76
C ASP A 169 -8.94 -7.58 -7.77
N MET A 170 -7.92 -6.73 -7.95
CA MET A 170 -6.63 -6.87 -7.26
C MET A 170 -6.68 -6.67 -5.75
N VAL A 171 -7.56 -5.79 -5.25
CA VAL A 171 -7.74 -5.66 -3.79
C VAL A 171 -8.45 -6.89 -3.22
N LYS A 172 -9.44 -7.45 -3.93
CA LYS A 172 -10.10 -8.70 -3.52
C LYS A 172 -9.08 -9.84 -3.49
N TYR A 173 -8.30 -9.98 -4.56
CA TYR A 173 -7.22 -10.95 -4.62
C TYR A 173 -6.22 -10.76 -3.47
N ALA A 174 -5.80 -9.52 -3.20
CA ALA A 174 -4.89 -9.21 -2.10
C ALA A 174 -5.47 -9.58 -0.72
N LEU A 175 -6.78 -9.49 -0.52
CA LEU A 175 -7.44 -9.89 0.72
C LEU A 175 -7.53 -11.41 0.86
N GLU A 176 -7.88 -12.12 -0.22
CA GLU A 176 -8.34 -13.51 -0.15
C GLU A 176 -7.27 -14.53 -0.58
N HIS A 177 -6.33 -14.16 -1.44
CA HIS A 177 -5.52 -15.12 -2.19
C HIS A 177 -4.02 -14.79 -2.27
N ALA A 178 -3.63 -13.53 -2.11
CA ALA A 178 -2.20 -13.17 -2.11
C ALA A 178 -1.43 -13.95 -1.04
N ARG A 179 -0.18 -14.32 -1.32
CA ARG A 179 0.62 -15.14 -0.39
C ARG A 179 0.86 -14.46 0.96
N PHE A 180 0.94 -13.13 0.95
CA PHE A 180 0.91 -12.32 2.15
C PHE A 180 -0.36 -11.49 2.07
N ARG A 181 -1.37 -11.85 2.85
CA ARG A 181 -2.72 -11.29 2.68
C ARG A 181 -2.80 -9.88 3.24
N LEU A 182 -3.60 -9.03 2.60
CA LEU A 182 -3.83 -7.66 3.03
C LEU A 182 -4.46 -7.61 4.44
N GLY A 183 -5.33 -8.56 4.78
CA GLY A 183 -5.93 -8.68 6.11
C GLY A 183 -4.88 -8.91 7.20
N GLU A 184 -3.96 -9.85 6.97
CA GLU A 184 -2.82 -10.13 7.85
C GLU A 184 -1.89 -8.91 7.97
N ALA A 185 -1.56 -8.29 6.84
CA ALA A 185 -0.69 -7.11 6.78
C ALA A 185 -1.28 -5.90 7.53
N LEU A 186 -2.60 -5.76 7.53
CA LEU A 186 -3.32 -4.73 8.30
C LEU A 186 -3.51 -5.11 9.78
N GLY A 187 -3.24 -6.37 10.17
CA GLY A 187 -3.48 -6.88 11.51
C GLY A 187 -4.95 -7.19 11.81
N LEU A 188 -5.76 -7.46 10.77
CA LEU A 188 -7.17 -7.86 10.90
C LEU A 188 -7.32 -9.35 11.23
N ASP A 189 -6.38 -10.18 10.77
CA ASP A 189 -6.39 -11.63 10.97
C ASP A 189 -5.26 -12.02 11.93
N PRO A 190 -5.48 -12.04 13.26
CA PRO A 190 -4.44 -12.32 14.25
C PRO A 190 -3.94 -13.79 14.29
N GLY A 191 -4.25 -14.62 13.29
CA GLY A 191 -4.20 -16.08 13.41
C GLY A 191 -3.11 -16.85 12.65
N THR A 192 -2.33 -16.25 11.75
CA THR A 192 -1.38 -17.01 10.89
C THR A 192 0.10 -16.69 11.13
N GLY A 193 0.42 -15.70 11.98
CA GLY A 193 1.80 -15.24 12.22
C GLY A 193 2.57 -15.90 13.37
N ALA A 194 2.00 -16.90 14.06
CA ALA A 194 2.61 -17.52 15.25
C ALA A 194 2.73 -19.05 15.16
N ALA A 195 3.06 -19.59 13.98
CA ALA A 195 3.49 -20.98 13.84
C ALA A 195 4.39 -21.16 12.62
N ARG A 196 5.67 -20.82 12.79
CA ARG A 196 6.84 -21.45 12.15
C ARG A 196 8.09 -20.81 12.76
N ARG A 197 8.51 -21.40 13.88
CA ARG A 197 9.91 -21.37 14.31
C ARG A 197 10.69 -22.36 13.44
#